data_AF-A0A8T4KDT8-F1
#
_entry.id   AF-A0A8T4KDT8-F1
#
_cell.length_a   1.000
_cell.length_b   1.000
_cell.length_c   1.000
_cell.angle_alpha   90.00
_cell.angle_beta   90.00
_cell.angle_gamma   90.00
#
_symmetry.space_group_name_H-M   'P 1'
#
loop_
_entity.id
_entity.type
_entity.pdbx_description
1 polymer ?
#
loop_
_entity_poly.entity_id
_entity_poly.type
_entity_poly.pdbx_seq_one_letter_code
_entity_poly.pdbx_strand_id
1 'polypeptide(L)'
;MAGAIIHKTAMKIFGKSLKQYVEPVKYYILGSVLVVISQYAIALPLSDRYPFLLNLTQALWALLVALAVVKLVKKNFGMKHLLVAGVLFSLAIHGLKVSIRYFFYGRDVNYVIDRFLYGSLLVFIIVIVLGALFLYLKKKNTSLGW
;
A
#
# COMPACT_ATOMS: atom_id res chain seq x y z
N MET A 1 -2.56 -34.81 -33.93
CA MET A 1 -1.70 -34.33 -32.82
C MET A 1 -2.51 -33.34 -31.99
N ALA A 2 -3.01 -33.75 -30.83
CA ALA A 2 -3.75 -32.86 -29.94
C ALA A 2 -2.73 -31.98 -29.18
N GLY A 3 -2.68 -30.69 -29.51
CA GLY A 3 -1.86 -29.73 -28.78
C GLY A 3 -2.42 -29.54 -27.38
N ALA A 4 -1.66 -29.95 -26.36
CA ALA A 4 -1.99 -29.65 -24.98
C ALA A 4 -1.90 -28.14 -24.78
N ILE A 5 -3.06 -27.49 -24.64
CA ILE A 5 -3.14 -26.10 -24.18
C ILE A 5 -2.72 -26.11 -22.71
N ILE A 6 -1.46 -25.78 -22.44
CA ILE A 6 -0.99 -25.56 -21.08
C ILE A 6 -1.65 -24.27 -20.58
N HIS A 7 -2.79 -24.40 -19.91
CA HIS A 7 -3.38 -23.30 -19.16
C HIS A 7 -2.42 -22.91 -18.03
N LYS A 8 -1.59 -21.89 -18.27
CA LYS A 8 -0.75 -21.27 -17.25
C LYS A 8 -1.67 -20.72 -16.16
N THR A 9 -1.89 -21.49 -15.10
CA THR A 9 -2.81 -21.12 -14.03
C THR A 9 -2.18 -19.97 -13.27
N ALA A 10 -2.59 -18.74 -13.60
CA ALA A 10 -2.10 -17.56 -12.89
C ALA A 10 -2.45 -17.70 -11.41
N MET A 11 -1.46 -17.54 -10.53
CA MET A 11 -1.64 -17.62 -9.09
C MET A 11 -2.75 -16.64 -8.64
N LYS A 12 -3.71 -17.16 -7.88
CA LYS A 12 -4.82 -16.37 -7.32
C LYS A 12 -4.68 -16.30 -5.80
N ILE A 13 -4.91 -15.12 -5.24
CA ILE A 13 -4.96 -14.88 -3.80
C ILE A 13 -6.40 -14.53 -3.46
N PHE A 14 -7.05 -15.35 -2.63
CA PHE A 14 -8.48 -15.24 -2.30
C PHE A 14 -9.40 -15.12 -3.55
N GLY A 15 -9.06 -15.83 -4.63
CA GLY A 15 -9.87 -15.87 -5.86
C GLY A 15 -9.62 -14.72 -6.84
N LYS A 16 -8.71 -13.78 -6.54
CA LYS A 16 -8.31 -12.70 -7.45
C LYS A 16 -6.85 -12.84 -7.88
N SER A 17 -6.53 -12.47 -9.12
CA SER A 17 -5.14 -12.37 -9.59
C SER A 17 -4.48 -11.09 -9.09
N LEU A 18 -3.13 -11.04 -9.09
CA LEU A 18 -2.38 -9.84 -8.72
C LEU A 18 -2.81 -8.61 -9.53
N LYS A 19 -3.04 -8.78 -10.84
CA LYS A 19 -3.55 -7.70 -11.71
C LYS A 19 -4.87 -7.14 -11.19
N GLN A 20 -5.79 -8.00 -10.73
CA GLN A 20 -7.08 -7.56 -10.20
C GLN A 20 -6.95 -6.81 -8.87
N TYR A 21 -5.92 -7.08 -8.07
CA TYR A 21 -5.60 -6.29 -6.89
C TYR A 21 -5.00 -4.93 -7.24
N VAL A 22 -4.07 -4.89 -8.19
CA VAL A 22 -3.30 -3.70 -8.53
C VAL A 22 -4.09 -2.73 -9.40
N GLU A 23 -4.79 -3.21 -10.43
CA GLU A 23 -5.43 -2.37 -11.44
C GLU A 23 -6.31 -1.26 -10.86
N PRO A 24 -7.19 -1.51 -9.86
CA PRO A 24 -8.06 -0.46 -9.32
C PRO A 24 -7.31 0.63 -8.55
N VAL A 25 -6.08 0.33 -8.10
CA VAL A 25 -5.31 1.19 -7.20
C VAL A 25 -3.90 1.54 -7.71
N LYS A 26 -3.58 1.20 -8.97
CA LYS A 26 -2.24 1.36 -9.55
C LYS A 26 -1.68 2.78 -9.41
N TYR A 27 -2.52 3.80 -9.59
CA TYR A 27 -2.10 5.19 -9.45
C TYR A 27 -1.86 5.63 -8.00
N TYR A 28 -2.56 5.04 -7.02
CA TYR A 28 -2.26 5.28 -5.61
C TYR A 28 -0.94 4.61 -5.21
N ILE A 29 -0.64 3.44 -5.76
CA ILE A 29 0.66 2.76 -5.58
C ILE A 29 1.77 3.62 -6.20
N LEU A 30 1.64 4.03 -7.47
CA LEU A 30 2.62 4.90 -8.14
C LEU A 30 2.81 6.23 -7.41
N GLY A 31 1.73 6.88 -6.98
CA GLY A 31 1.80 8.09 -6.17
C GLY A 31 2.55 7.87 -4.85
N SER A 32 2.31 6.74 -4.18
CA SER A 32 3.00 6.41 -2.93
C SER A 32 4.50 6.22 -3.14
N VAL A 33 4.89 5.55 -4.24
CA VAL A 33 6.29 5.41 -4.64
C VAL A 33 6.93 6.78 -4.90
N LEU A 34 6.26 7.65 -5.66
CA LEU A 34 6.75 9.01 -5.93
C LEU A 34 6.90 9.83 -4.65
N VAL A 35 5.95 9.74 -3.71
CA VAL A 35 6.05 10.40 -2.41
C VAL A 35 7.26 9.90 -1.62
N VAL A 36 7.54 8.59 -1.64
CA VAL A 36 8.73 8.03 -0.98
C VAL A 36 10.01 8.52 -1.63
N ILE A 37 10.08 8.55 -2.96
CA ILE A 37 11.25 9.08 -3.68
C ILE A 37 11.47 10.55 -3.30
N SER A 38 10.43 11.39 -3.36
CA SER A 38 10.50 12.79 -2.96
C SER A 38 10.85 12.97 -1.48
N GLN A 39 10.45 12.04 -0.61
CA GLN A 39 10.82 12.08 0.80
C GLN A 39 12.34 12.02 0.99
N TYR A 40 13.06 11.19 0.23
CA TYR A 40 14.52 11.11 0.32
C TYR A 40 15.25 12.11 -0.57
N ALA A 41 14.72 12.42 -1.75
CA ALA A 41 15.37 13.31 -2.70
C ALA A 41 15.22 14.79 -2.33
N ILE A 42 14.12 15.17 -1.66
CA ILE A 42 13.76 16.57 -1.40
C ILE A 42 13.53 16.81 0.09
N ALA A 43 12.59 16.07 0.70
CA ALA A 43 12.16 16.39 2.06
C ALA A 43 13.27 16.18 3.11
N LEU A 44 14.05 15.10 2.98
CA LEU A 44 15.15 14.80 3.91
C LEU A 44 16.30 15.82 3.81
N PRO A 45 16.84 16.17 2.63
CA PRO A 45 17.86 17.23 2.51
C PRO A 45 17.41 18.60 3.02
N LEU A 46 16.12 18.91 2.91
CA LEU A 46 15.55 20.19 3.34
C LEU A 46 15.02 20.17 4.78
N SER A 47 15.11 19.03 5.48
CA SER A 47 14.44 18.85 6.77
C SER A 47 14.98 19.74 7.89
N ASP A 48 16.26 20.10 7.85
CA ASP A 48 16.86 21.03 8.82
C ASP A 48 16.24 22.44 8.75
N ARG A 49 15.85 22.87 7.54
CA ARG A 49 15.23 24.18 7.30
C ARG A 49 13.70 24.11 7.38
N TYR A 50 13.11 22.99 6.98
CA TYR A 50 11.67 22.78 6.88
C TYR A 50 11.28 21.41 7.47
N PRO A 51 11.31 21.25 8.80
CA PRO A 51 11.14 19.95 9.46
C PRO A 51 9.78 19.30 9.20
N PHE A 52 8.75 20.10 8.88
CA PHE A 52 7.41 19.61 8.56
C PHE A 52 7.34 18.78 7.27
N LEU A 53 8.31 18.90 6.35
CA LEU A 53 8.28 18.20 5.05
C LEU A 53 8.29 16.67 5.20
N LEU A 54 8.98 16.14 6.22
CA LEU A 54 8.99 14.71 6.51
C LEU A 54 7.61 14.22 6.97
N ASN A 55 6.93 15.01 7.82
CA ASN A 55 5.57 14.70 8.27
C ASN A 55 4.57 14.83 7.12
N LEU A 56 4.72 15.83 6.25
CA LEU A 56 3.89 16.02 5.07
C LEU A 56 4.00 14.82 4.12
N THR A 57 5.21 14.43 3.74
CA THR A 57 5.41 13.25 2.89
C THR A 57 4.88 11.98 3.54
N GLN A 58 4.99 11.85 4.87
CA GLN A 58 4.37 10.75 5.61
C GLN A 58 2.85 10.75 5.51
N ALA A 59 2.22 11.90 5.73
CA ALA A 59 0.77 12.06 5.62
C ALA A 59 0.27 11.80 4.18
N LEU A 60 1.03 12.21 3.17
CA LEU A 60 0.66 12.03 1.76
C LEU A 60 0.57 10.56 1.36
N TRP A 61 1.58 9.73 1.66
CA TRP A 61 1.45 8.31 1.33
C TRP A 61 0.38 7.63 2.18
N ALA A 62 0.20 8.03 3.45
CA ALA A 62 -0.85 7.49 4.31
C ALA A 62 -2.25 7.81 3.76
N LEU A 63 -2.46 9.02 3.24
CA LEU A 63 -3.67 9.44 2.55
C LEU A 63 -3.91 8.60 1.29
N LEU A 64 -2.87 8.33 0.48
CA LEU A 64 -3.00 7.48 -0.70
C LEU A 64 -3.41 6.04 -0.35
N VAL A 65 -2.87 5.48 0.74
CA VAL A 65 -3.31 4.18 1.28
C VAL A 65 -4.78 4.24 1.69
N ALA A 66 -5.18 5.27 2.43
CA ALA A 66 -6.57 5.45 2.86
C ALA A 66 -7.53 5.54 1.66
N LEU A 67 -7.21 6.35 0.66
CA LEU A 67 -8.01 6.49 -0.57
C LEU A 67 -8.08 5.18 -1.37
N ALA A 68 -6.98 4.42 -1.42
CA ALA A 68 -6.96 3.11 -2.05
C ALA A 68 -7.91 2.12 -1.35
N VAL A 69 -7.95 2.12 -0.01
CA VAL A 69 -8.90 1.30 0.77
C VAL A 69 -10.34 1.65 0.40
N VAL A 70 -10.70 2.94 0.37
CA VAL A 70 -12.05 3.38 -0.05
C VAL A 70 -12.38 2.89 -1.46
N LYS A 71 -11.43 3.04 -2.40
CA LYS A 71 -11.60 2.61 -3.79
C LYS A 71 -11.86 1.11 -3.91
N LEU A 72 -11.12 0.30 -3.16
CA LEU A 72 -11.27 -1.16 -3.15
C LEU A 72 -12.60 -1.59 -2.53
N VAL A 73 -13.02 -0.99 -1.42
CA VAL A 73 -14.33 -1.24 -0.81
C VAL A 73 -15.47 -0.93 -1.79
N LYS A 74 -15.38 0.19 -2.51
CA LYS A 74 -16.32 0.54 -3.60
C LYS A 74 -16.32 -0.48 -4.75
N LYS A 75 -15.21 -1.18 -4.98
CA LYS A 75 -15.08 -2.27 -5.97
C LYS A 75 -15.40 -3.67 -5.42
N ASN A 76 -16.13 -3.75 -4.31
CA ASN A 76 -16.56 -5.01 -3.68
C ASN A 76 -15.40 -5.88 -3.13
N PHE A 77 -14.28 -5.26 -2.76
CA PHE A 77 -13.22 -5.96 -2.05
C PHE A 77 -13.58 -6.03 -0.57
N GLY A 78 -13.76 -7.26 -0.05
CA GLY A 78 -13.92 -7.52 1.38
C GLY A 78 -12.59 -7.50 2.15
N MET A 79 -12.67 -7.64 3.48
CA MET A 79 -11.54 -7.45 4.40
C MET A 79 -10.28 -8.26 4.05
N LYS A 80 -10.42 -9.55 3.73
CA LYS A 80 -9.29 -10.40 3.32
C LYS A 80 -8.52 -9.86 2.10
N HIS A 81 -9.22 -9.21 1.17
CA HIS A 81 -8.60 -8.62 0.00
C HIS A 81 -7.92 -7.27 0.33
N LEU A 82 -8.46 -6.53 1.31
CA LEU A 82 -7.83 -5.31 1.81
C LEU A 82 -6.51 -5.61 2.52
N LEU A 83 -6.42 -6.74 3.26
CA LEU A 83 -5.14 -7.18 3.84
C LEU A 83 -4.06 -7.42 2.77
N VAL A 84 -4.44 -7.99 1.62
CA VAL A 84 -3.53 -8.14 0.47
C VAL A 84 -3.09 -6.76 -0.05
N ALA A 85 -4.00 -5.79 -0.12
CA ALA A 85 -3.63 -4.42 -0.46
C ALA A 85 -2.65 -3.82 0.58
N GLY A 86 -2.83 -4.11 1.87
CA GLY A 86 -1.88 -3.75 2.93
C GLY A 86 -0.47 -4.26 2.66
N VAL A 87 -0.33 -5.51 2.20
CA VAL A 87 0.96 -6.06 1.77
C VAL A 87 1.52 -5.28 0.58
N LEU A 88 0.71 -5.03 -0.46
CA LEU A 88 1.15 -4.32 -1.66
C LEU A 88 1.66 -2.91 -1.34
N PHE A 89 0.92 -2.15 -0.52
CA PHE A 89 1.32 -0.81 -0.10
C PHE A 89 2.52 -0.84 0.86
N SER A 90 2.61 -1.84 1.75
CA SER A 90 3.78 -2.02 2.62
C SER A 90 5.06 -2.25 1.80
N LEU A 91 5.00 -3.09 0.77
CA LEU A 91 6.12 -3.31 -0.14
C LEU A 91 6.45 -2.06 -0.96
N ALA A 92 5.45 -1.40 -1.52
CA ALA A 92 5.65 -0.20 -2.34
C ALA A 92 6.24 0.98 -1.55
N ILE A 93 5.80 1.17 -0.30
CA ILE A 93 6.21 2.29 0.55
C ILE A 93 7.43 1.89 1.38
N HIS A 94 7.27 0.94 2.28
CA HIS A 94 8.31 0.59 3.25
C HIS A 94 9.40 -0.28 2.64
N GLY A 95 9.06 -1.18 1.72
CA GLY A 95 10.05 -1.92 0.94
C GLY A 95 10.98 -0.97 0.19
N LEU A 96 10.43 0.06 -0.46
CA LEU A 96 11.23 1.10 -1.11
C LEU A 96 12.04 1.93 -0.10
N LYS A 97 11.43 2.39 1.01
CA LYS A 97 12.13 3.15 2.06
C LYS A 97 13.34 2.41 2.60
N VAL A 98 13.21 1.13 2.91
CA VAL A 98 14.30 0.35 3.50
C VAL A 98 15.35 -0.04 2.48
N SER A 99 14.97 -0.31 1.22
CA SER A 99 15.93 -0.46 0.12
C SER A 99 16.77 0.80 -0.05
N ILE A 100 16.16 1.99 -0.04
CA ILE A 100 16.90 3.25 -0.11
C ILE A 100 17.89 3.37 1.06
N ARG A 101 17.45 3.07 2.29
CA ARG A 101 18.31 3.14 3.47
C ARG A 101 19.47 2.14 3.44
N TYR A 102 19.22 0.93 2.95
CA TYR A 102 20.24 -0.10 2.82
C TYR A 102 21.30 0.33 1.80
N PHE A 103 20.88 0.61 0.56
CA PHE A 103 21.80 0.84 -0.56
C PHE A 103 22.45 2.23 -0.56
N PHE A 104 21.79 3.27 -0.04
CA PHE A 104 22.29 4.65 -0.12
C PHE A 104 22.70 5.25 1.22
N TYR A 105 22.32 4.64 2.35
CA TYR A 105 22.63 5.15 3.69
C TYR A 105 23.37 4.12 4.57
N GLY A 106 23.82 3.00 4.00
CA GLY A 106 24.71 2.03 4.66
C GLY A 106 24.13 1.39 5.92
N ARG A 107 22.81 1.21 6.00
CA ARG A 107 22.16 0.59 7.16
C ARG A 107 22.23 -0.92 7.09
N ASP A 108 22.36 -1.58 8.24
CA ASP A 108 22.42 -3.04 8.32
C ASP A 108 21.04 -3.71 8.11
N VAL A 109 21.07 -5.02 7.93
CA VAL A 109 19.87 -5.84 7.64
C VAL A 109 18.89 -5.85 8.81
N ASN A 110 19.36 -5.88 10.06
CA ASN A 110 18.48 -5.90 11.23
C ASN A 110 17.71 -4.58 11.35
N TYR A 111 18.40 -3.46 11.16
CA TYR A 111 17.78 -2.15 11.09
C TYR A 111 16.74 -2.06 9.96
N VAL A 112 17.05 -2.60 8.78
CA VAL A 112 16.14 -2.61 7.63
C VAL A 112 14.88 -3.42 7.93
N ILE A 113 15.02 -4.59 8.55
CA ILE A 113 13.87 -5.43 8.94
C ILE A 113 13.02 -4.71 9.99
N ASP A 114 13.62 -4.17 11.05
CA ASP A 114 12.90 -3.40 12.09
C ASP A 114 12.09 -2.25 11.48
N ARG A 115 12.74 -1.42 10.66
CA ARG A 115 12.07 -0.28 10.01
C ARG A 115 11.00 -0.71 9.02
N PHE A 116 11.19 -1.84 8.32
CA PHE A 116 10.18 -2.38 7.42
C PHE A 116 8.94 -2.83 8.20
N LEU A 117 9.12 -3.60 9.27
CA LEU A 117 8.04 -4.11 10.09
C LEU A 117 7.28 -2.98 10.79
N TYR A 118 8.00 -2.05 11.42
CA TYR A 118 7.40 -0.89 12.10
C TYR A 118 6.58 -0.03 11.14
N GLY A 119 7.13 0.25 9.95
CA GLY A 119 6.43 1.02 8.94
C GLY A 119 5.22 0.28 8.37
N SER A 120 5.38 -0.99 8.05
CA SER A 120 4.31 -1.84 7.52
C SER A 120 3.15 -1.96 8.51
N LEU A 121 3.43 -2.01 9.82
CA LEU A 121 2.39 -1.99 10.85
C LEU A 121 1.48 -0.76 10.72
N LEU A 122 2.03 0.43 10.47
CA LEU A 122 1.24 1.65 10.25
C LEU A 122 0.33 1.53 9.02
N VAL A 123 0.84 0.98 7.91
CA VAL A 123 0.03 0.70 6.71
C VAL A 123 -1.12 -0.25 7.05
N PHE A 124 -0.85 -1.33 7.78
CA PHE A 124 -1.87 -2.29 8.17
C PHE A 124 -2.91 -1.70 9.12
N ILE A 125 -2.51 -0.85 10.08
CA ILE A 125 -3.46 -0.14 10.95
C ILE A 125 -4.43 0.69 10.11
N ILE A 126 -3.92 1.48 9.15
CA ILE A 126 -4.77 2.28 8.25
C ILE A 126 -5.73 1.37 7.47
N VAL A 127 -5.22 0.29 6.88
CA VAL A 127 -6.01 -0.66 6.09
C VAL A 127 -7.08 -1.35 6.91
N ILE A 128 -6.78 -1.78 8.13
CA ILE A 128 -7.71 -2.50 9.01
C ILE A 128 -8.78 -1.55 9.53
N VAL A 129 -8.38 -0.42 10.12
CA VAL A 129 -9.31 0.54 10.73
C VAL A 129 -10.25 1.12 9.67
N LEU A 130 -9.70 1.65 8.57
CA LEU A 130 -10.52 2.23 7.51
C LEU A 130 -11.27 1.14 6.74
N GLY A 131 -10.65 -0.01 6.49
CA GLY A 131 -11.31 -1.12 5.82
C GLY A 131 -12.55 -1.59 6.56
N ALA A 132 -12.44 -1.81 7.87
CA ALA A 132 -13.57 -2.17 8.72
C ALA A 132 -14.65 -1.08 8.73
N LEU A 133 -14.26 0.18 8.94
CA LEU A 133 -15.17 1.32 8.93
C LEU A 133 -15.97 1.42 7.61
N PHE A 134 -15.29 1.44 6.47
CA PHE A 134 -15.95 1.62 5.17
C PHE A 134 -16.76 0.40 4.75
N LEU A 135 -16.35 -0.83 5.12
CA LEU A 135 -17.17 -2.02 4.91
C LEU A 135 -18.46 -1.99 5.75
N TYR A 136 -18.36 -1.56 7.01
CA TYR A 136 -19.52 -1.37 7.88
C TYR A 136 -20.48 -0.32 7.30
N LEU A 137 -19.96 0.86 6.95
CA LEU A 137 -20.75 1.95 6.35
C LEU A 137 -21.40 1.52 5.04
N LYS A 138 -20.68 0.78 4.19
CA LYS A 138 -21.23 0.26 2.94
C LYS A 138 -22.40 -0.70 3.21
N LYS A 139 -22.25 -1.63 4.15
CA LYS A 139 -23.34 -2.55 4.53
C LYS A 139 -24.58 -1.79 5.00
N LYS A 140 -24.39 -0.78 5.85
CA LYS A 140 -25.48 0.08 6.35
C LYS A 140 -26.13 0.90 5.23
N ASN A 141 -25.36 1.39 4.27
CA ASN A 141 -25.91 2.19 3.18
C ASN A 141 -26.62 1.34 2.11
N THR A 142 -26.13 0.12 1.84
CA THR A 142 -26.83 -0.84 0.98
C THR A 142 -28.15 -1.30 1.61
N SER A 143 -28.24 -1.41 2.94
CA SER A 143 -29.54 -1.60 3.62
C SER A 143 -30.47 -0.38 3.55
N LEU A 144 -29.98 0.76 3.06
CA LEU A 144 -30.71 2.02 2.90
C LEU A 144 -30.90 2.43 1.42
N GLY A 145 -30.57 1.56 0.44
CA GLY A 145 -30.92 1.76 -0.96
C GLY A 145 -29.97 2.61 -1.82
N TRP A 146 -28.65 2.47 -1.63
CA TRP A 146 -27.62 2.99 -2.55
C TRP A 146 -26.93 1.90 -3.35
#